data_AF-D5P411-F1
#
_entry.id   AF-D5P411-F1
#
_cell.length_a   1.000
_cell.length_b   1.000
_cell.length_c   1.000
_cell.angle_alpha   90.00
_cell.angle_beta   90.00
_cell.angle_gamma   90.00
#
_symmetry.space_group_name_H-M   'P 1'
#
loop_
_entity.id
_entity.type
_entity.pdbx_description
1 polymer ?
#
loop_
_entity_poly.entity_id
_entity_poly.type
_entity_poly.pdbx_seq_one_letter_code
_entity_poly.pdbx_strand_id
1 'polypeptide(L)'
;MSLETVLGLSVTPTAVGWVLAEGHGADGTILDHQELALHAGRGARAASTAEEVVDEIARVEAQAAASEHRLRIIGVTWNDEAAAQAALLLEALTDAGFDNVVPVRQLEAVETLAQAIAPIIGYEQTAVCVLDQDATTVVMVDTHDGQTQTATKQVRGGFDGLTRWLTGMFDRDGWRPGGVVVVGAHNDIDGFSWRLENALPVPVFVQAMAQVTIARGAALAAARSTEFSDDLLAVHPGEPAAAPPAPRKLSYTGAATTLAAGVVTFVASLSLAVGIQLAPASKPAPRHAVHPPAPQVAEAVAPPPVVAPLTPQAKVRADEPLTEPAAPEVQPPEPNGRQPYLTRVLEHIPVDSGEPTGDSAPQAPAEPQP
;
A
#
# COMPACT_ATOMS: atom_id res chain seq x y z
N MET A 1 29.24 -11.96 16.22
CA MET A 1 28.09 -12.48 15.46
C MET A 1 27.61 -11.31 14.64
N SER A 2 27.49 -11.45 13.32
CA SER A 2 26.98 -10.36 12.49
C SER A 2 25.51 -10.12 12.82
N LEU A 3 25.11 -8.86 13.01
CA LEU A 3 23.72 -8.48 13.24
C LEU A 3 22.93 -8.62 11.92
N GLU A 4 21.70 -9.13 11.98
CA GLU A 4 20.86 -9.23 10.79
C GLU A 4 20.23 -7.88 10.48
N THR A 5 20.04 -7.61 9.20
CA THR A 5 19.37 -6.40 8.71
C THR A 5 18.39 -6.75 7.60
N VAL A 6 17.37 -5.90 7.47
CA VAL A 6 16.34 -6.00 6.46
C VAL A 6 16.28 -4.69 5.70
N LEU A 7 16.29 -4.77 4.37
CA LEU A 7 16.12 -3.62 3.49
C LEU A 7 14.69 -3.57 2.99
N GLY A 8 14.06 -2.40 3.09
CA GLY A 8 12.80 -2.11 2.43
C GLY A 8 13.02 -1.20 1.23
N LEU A 9 12.24 -1.39 0.17
CA LEU A 9 12.21 -0.57 -1.04
C LEU A 9 10.77 -0.23 -1.40
N SER A 10 10.49 1.04 -1.70
CA SER A 10 9.21 1.52 -2.22
C SER A 10 9.43 2.28 -3.52
N VAL A 11 8.69 1.89 -4.57
CA VAL A 11 8.83 2.45 -5.93
C VAL A 11 7.53 3.11 -6.39
N THR A 12 7.64 4.34 -6.86
CA THR A 12 6.60 5.08 -7.59
C THR A 12 7.17 5.59 -8.92
N PRO A 13 6.35 6.10 -9.85
CA PRO A 13 6.87 6.62 -11.11
C PRO A 13 7.85 7.79 -10.94
N THR A 14 7.74 8.51 -9.82
CA THR A 14 8.48 9.76 -9.55
C THR A 14 9.43 9.67 -8.37
N ALA A 15 9.48 8.55 -7.65
CA ALA A 15 10.39 8.40 -6.51
C ALA A 15 10.68 6.93 -6.18
N VAL A 16 11.88 6.68 -5.67
CA VAL A 16 12.28 5.45 -4.99
C VAL A 16 12.73 5.81 -3.59
N GLY A 17 12.19 5.13 -2.59
CA GLY A 17 12.64 5.23 -1.20
C GLY A 17 13.13 3.88 -0.70
N TRP A 18 14.17 3.89 0.13
CA TRP A 18 14.64 2.69 0.79
C TRP A 18 15.02 2.95 2.25
N VAL A 19 15.01 1.89 3.03
CA VAL A 19 15.39 1.91 4.45
C VAL A 19 16.05 0.60 4.84
N LEU A 20 17.19 0.69 5.53
CA LEU A 20 17.89 -0.44 6.12
C LEU A 20 17.62 -0.46 7.62
N ALA A 21 16.92 -1.49 8.11
CA ALA A 21 16.61 -1.67 9.51
C ALA A 21 17.41 -2.82 10.12
N GLU A 22 17.84 -2.65 11.36
CA GLU A 22 18.46 -3.70 12.16
C GLU A 22 17.40 -4.69 12.67
N GLY A 23 17.83 -5.94 12.87
CA GLY A 23 17.03 -6.98 13.49
C GLY A 23 16.41 -7.93 12.46
N HIS A 24 16.10 -9.14 12.92
CA HIS A 24 15.47 -10.17 12.10
C HIS A 24 14.10 -9.75 11.56
N GLY A 25 13.33 -9.03 12.38
CA GLY A 25 11.97 -8.58 12.11
C GLY A 25 11.86 -7.21 11.44
N ALA A 26 12.98 -6.54 11.13
CA ALA A 26 13.02 -5.14 10.66
C ALA A 26 12.41 -4.11 11.65
N ASP A 27 12.28 -4.47 12.92
CA ASP A 27 11.67 -3.68 14.00
C ASP A 27 12.69 -2.90 14.84
N GLY A 28 13.98 -3.10 14.60
CA GLY A 28 15.08 -2.42 15.29
C GLY A 28 15.41 -1.03 14.74
N THR A 29 16.64 -0.59 15.02
CA THR A 29 17.15 0.73 14.65
C THR A 29 17.25 0.90 13.14
N ILE A 30 16.89 2.07 12.63
CA ILE A 30 17.16 2.43 11.23
C ILE A 30 18.64 2.78 11.09
N LEU A 31 19.37 2.00 10.31
CA LEU A 31 20.81 2.17 10.09
C LEU A 31 21.11 3.15 8.97
N ASP A 32 20.32 3.10 7.91
CA ASP A 32 20.45 4.00 6.75
C ASP A 32 19.11 4.09 6.00
N HIS A 33 18.91 5.19 5.27
CA HIS A 33 17.69 5.42 4.49
C HIS A 33 17.92 6.52 3.46
N GLN A 34 17.21 6.43 2.34
CA GLN A 34 17.26 7.48 1.33
C GLN A 34 15.97 7.54 0.52
N GLU A 35 15.61 8.75 0.08
CA GLU A 35 14.58 8.98 -0.92
C GLU A 35 15.19 9.67 -2.14
N LEU A 36 14.95 9.10 -3.32
CA LEU A 36 15.47 9.53 -4.61
C LEU A 36 14.30 9.93 -5.49
N ALA A 37 14.28 11.19 -5.95
CA ALA A 37 13.30 11.62 -6.94
C ALA A 37 13.64 11.04 -8.32
N LEU A 38 12.69 10.33 -8.91
CA LEU A 38 12.78 9.83 -10.28
C LEU A 38 12.21 10.86 -11.25
N HIS A 39 12.94 11.07 -12.34
CA HIS A 39 12.41 11.83 -13.47
C HIS A 39 11.55 10.90 -14.31
N ALA A 40 10.24 11.15 -14.37
CA ALA A 40 9.28 10.32 -15.10
C ALA A 40 9.78 10.03 -16.53
N GLY A 41 10.25 8.81 -16.77
CA GLY A 41 10.83 8.37 -18.02
C GLY A 41 10.45 6.93 -18.32
N ARG A 42 9.90 6.66 -19.50
CA ARG A 42 9.58 5.30 -19.96
C ARG A 42 10.75 4.67 -20.72
N GLY A 43 10.85 3.33 -20.71
CA GLY A 43 11.78 2.57 -21.55
C GLY A 43 13.21 2.60 -21.00
N ALA A 44 14.20 2.93 -21.83
CA ALA A 44 15.63 2.89 -21.46
C ALA A 44 15.99 3.67 -20.19
N ARG A 45 15.26 4.76 -19.88
CA ARG A 45 15.43 5.49 -18.61
C ARG A 45 15.00 4.69 -17.39
N ALA A 46 13.96 3.87 -17.50
CA ALA A 46 13.52 3.01 -16.40
C ALA A 46 14.54 1.91 -16.10
N ALA A 47 15.14 1.33 -17.15
CA ALA A 47 16.21 0.34 -16.99
C ALA A 47 17.47 0.96 -16.36
N SER A 48 17.92 2.13 -16.84
CA SER A 48 19.08 2.80 -16.23
C SER A 48 18.80 3.21 -14.77
N THR A 49 17.57 3.63 -14.47
CA THR A 49 17.16 3.92 -13.08
C THR A 49 17.21 2.66 -12.20
N ALA A 50 16.79 1.50 -12.73
CA ALA A 50 16.88 0.24 -11.99
C ALA A 50 18.33 -0.12 -11.68
N GLU A 51 19.24 -0.01 -12.66
CA GLU A 51 20.67 -0.22 -12.47
C GLU A 51 21.26 0.74 -11.41
N GLU A 52 20.93 2.04 -11.48
CA GLU A 52 21.36 3.03 -10.49
C GLU A 52 20.89 2.70 -9.07
N VAL A 53 19.65 2.23 -8.91
CA VAL A 53 19.12 1.80 -7.61
C VAL A 53 19.85 0.56 -7.10
N VAL A 54 20.14 -0.41 -7.98
CA VAL A 54 20.86 -1.64 -7.62
C VAL A 54 22.29 -1.33 -7.18
N ASP A 55 23.00 -0.46 -7.90
CA ASP A 55 24.35 -0.02 -7.53
C ASP A 55 24.35 0.64 -6.15
N GLU A 56 23.33 1.46 -5.86
CA GLU A 56 23.17 2.08 -4.55
C GLU A 56 22.87 1.06 -3.45
N ILE A 57 22.01 0.06 -3.70
CA ILE A 57 21.75 -1.01 -2.74
C ILE A 57 23.01 -1.87 -2.48
N ALA A 58 23.79 -2.17 -3.52
CA ALA A 58 25.06 -2.87 -3.36
C ALA A 58 26.06 -2.05 -2.53
N ARG A 59 26.09 -0.72 -2.70
CA ARG A 59 26.88 0.18 -1.85
C ARG A 59 26.44 0.11 -0.39
N VAL A 60 25.14 0.14 -0.14
CA VAL A 60 24.55 0.05 1.22
C VAL A 60 24.85 -1.29 1.86
N GLU A 61 24.70 -2.40 1.14
CA GLU A 61 25.04 -3.75 1.62
C GLU A 61 26.52 -3.82 2.00
N ALA A 62 27.42 -3.33 1.16
CA ALA A 62 28.86 -3.32 1.44
C ALA A 62 29.20 -2.48 2.69
N GLN A 63 28.52 -1.34 2.89
CA GLN A 63 28.69 -0.50 4.08
C GLN A 63 28.17 -1.18 5.35
N ALA A 64 27.04 -1.88 5.26
CA ALA A 64 26.49 -2.69 6.35
C ALA A 64 27.45 -3.83 6.71
N ALA A 65 27.96 -4.56 5.72
CA ALA A 65 28.92 -5.66 5.90
C ALA A 65 30.22 -5.19 6.57
N ALA A 66 30.73 -4.01 6.21
CA ALA A 66 31.90 -3.40 6.85
C ALA A 66 31.66 -3.06 8.34
N SER A 67 30.39 -2.93 8.74
CA SER A 67 29.95 -2.62 10.11
C SER A 67 29.44 -3.87 10.85
N GLU A 68 29.83 -5.07 10.41
CA GLU A 68 29.37 -6.36 10.96
C GLU A 68 27.85 -6.61 10.87
N HIS A 69 27.16 -5.96 9.93
CA HIS A 69 25.75 -6.21 9.65
C HIS A 69 25.60 -7.04 8.36
N ARG A 70 24.66 -7.98 8.34
CA ARG A 70 24.37 -8.84 7.20
C ARG A 70 22.97 -8.55 6.67
N LEU A 71 22.86 -8.21 5.39
CA LEU A 71 21.58 -8.06 4.72
C LEU A 71 20.92 -9.43 4.52
N ARG A 72 19.83 -9.69 5.25
CA ARG A 72 19.12 -10.98 5.22
C ARG A 72 18.05 -11.02 4.15
N ILE A 73 17.27 -9.96 3.99
CA ILE A 73 16.10 -9.91 3.10
C ILE A 73 15.87 -8.51 2.57
N ILE A 74 15.34 -8.43 1.34
CA ILE A 74 14.95 -7.19 0.68
C ILE A 74 13.44 -7.24 0.38
N GLY A 75 12.64 -6.44 1.07
CA GLY A 75 11.22 -6.26 0.79
C GLY A 75 10.99 -5.16 -0.23
N VAL A 76 10.34 -5.45 -1.36
CA VAL A 76 10.09 -4.48 -2.43
C VAL A 76 8.61 -4.27 -2.64
N THR A 77 8.14 -3.03 -2.54
CA THR A 77 6.76 -2.63 -2.85
C THR A 77 6.72 -1.55 -3.91
N TRP A 78 5.60 -1.45 -4.62
CA TRP A 78 5.37 -0.43 -5.64
C TRP A 78 3.88 -0.10 -5.78
N ASN A 79 3.57 1.09 -6.30
CA ASN A 79 2.20 1.41 -6.71
C ASN A 79 1.90 0.90 -8.13
N ASP A 80 0.61 0.80 -8.49
CA ASP A 80 0.18 0.22 -9.76
C ASP A 80 0.82 0.91 -10.99
N GLU A 81 1.08 2.21 -10.92
CA GLU A 81 1.69 2.98 -12.00
C GLU A 81 3.17 2.65 -12.21
N ALA A 82 3.87 2.19 -11.17
CA ALA A 82 5.28 1.83 -11.21
C ALA A 82 5.53 0.35 -11.53
N ALA A 83 4.49 -0.45 -11.82
CA ALA A 83 4.63 -1.90 -12.02
C ALA A 83 5.70 -2.30 -13.05
N ALA A 84 5.83 -1.55 -14.15
CA ALA A 84 6.86 -1.80 -15.16
C ALA A 84 8.28 -1.47 -14.68
N GLN A 85 8.45 -0.39 -13.90
CA GLN A 85 9.73 -0.02 -13.30
C GLN A 85 10.14 -1.02 -12.22
N ALA A 86 9.18 -1.45 -11.39
CA ALA A 86 9.41 -2.44 -10.36
C ALA A 86 9.83 -3.80 -10.95
N ALA A 87 9.22 -4.23 -12.07
CA ALA A 87 9.63 -5.46 -12.74
C ALA A 87 11.10 -5.42 -13.20
N LEU A 88 11.54 -4.30 -13.78
CA LEU A 88 12.94 -4.10 -14.18
C LEU A 88 13.88 -4.06 -12.97
N LEU A 89 13.46 -3.43 -11.86
CA LEU A 89 14.25 -3.39 -10.63
C LEU A 89 14.42 -4.78 -10.01
N LEU A 90 13.34 -5.58 -9.95
CA LEU A 90 13.39 -6.95 -9.45
C LEU A 90 14.33 -7.84 -10.28
N GLU A 91 14.28 -7.71 -11.61
CA GLU A 91 15.20 -8.40 -12.52
C GLU A 91 16.64 -7.95 -12.29
N ALA A 92 16.90 -6.64 -12.23
CA ALA A 92 18.25 -6.09 -12.01
C ALA A 92 18.84 -6.48 -10.64
N LEU A 93 18.03 -6.51 -9.57
CA LEU A 93 18.45 -7.00 -8.25
C LEU A 93 18.88 -8.47 -8.31
N THR A 94 18.09 -9.29 -9.01
CA THR A 94 18.40 -10.72 -9.18
C THR A 94 19.68 -10.91 -9.99
N ASP A 95 19.86 -10.17 -11.08
CA ASP A 95 21.06 -10.22 -11.93
C ASP A 95 22.33 -9.75 -11.17
N ALA A 96 22.17 -8.86 -10.19
CA ALA A 96 23.24 -8.43 -9.30
C ALA A 96 23.55 -9.41 -8.16
N GLY A 97 22.80 -10.51 -8.03
CA GLY A 97 23.03 -11.57 -7.05
C GLY A 97 22.22 -11.44 -5.75
N PHE A 98 21.23 -10.55 -5.70
CA PHE A 98 20.28 -10.49 -4.58
C PHE A 98 19.19 -11.56 -4.75
N ASP A 99 19.44 -12.75 -4.23
CA ASP A 99 18.50 -13.89 -4.31
C ASP A 99 17.38 -13.83 -3.23
N ASN A 100 17.48 -12.90 -2.30
CA ASN A 100 16.66 -12.74 -1.09
C ASN A 100 15.63 -11.61 -1.22
N VAL A 101 15.10 -11.40 -2.42
CA VAL A 101 14.15 -10.33 -2.74
C VAL A 101 12.72 -10.84 -2.65
N VAL A 102 11.89 -10.15 -1.85
CA VAL A 102 10.49 -10.48 -1.61
C VAL A 102 9.60 -9.32 -2.08
N PRO A 103 8.81 -9.52 -3.16
CA PRO A 103 7.76 -8.59 -3.53
C PRO A 103 6.66 -8.53 -2.46
N VAL A 104 6.34 -7.33 -1.98
CA VAL A 104 5.30 -7.06 -0.98
C VAL A 104 4.19 -6.26 -1.65
N ARG A 105 2.93 -6.60 -1.37
CA ARG A 105 1.80 -5.81 -1.86
C ARG A 105 1.80 -4.45 -1.17
N GLN A 106 1.56 -3.37 -1.92
CA GLN A 106 1.57 -2.02 -1.35
C GLN A 106 0.60 -1.85 -0.17
N LEU A 107 -0.61 -2.41 -0.30
CA LEU A 107 -1.58 -2.37 0.79
C LEU A 107 -1.04 -3.06 2.06
N GLU A 108 -0.38 -4.21 1.91
CA GLU A 108 0.20 -4.96 3.02
C GLU A 108 1.37 -4.22 3.67
N ALA A 109 2.23 -3.58 2.87
CA ALA A 109 3.30 -2.72 3.37
C ALA A 109 2.72 -1.55 4.19
N VAL A 110 1.67 -0.89 3.67
CA VAL A 110 1.01 0.24 4.35
C VAL A 110 0.28 -0.19 5.62
N GLU A 111 -0.40 -1.35 5.62
CA GLU A 111 -1.05 -1.90 6.81
C GLU A 111 -0.03 -2.31 7.88
N THR A 112 1.07 -2.96 7.47
CA THR A 112 2.15 -3.36 8.38
C THR A 112 2.84 -2.15 8.99
N LEU A 113 3.08 -1.12 8.17
CA LEU A 113 3.57 0.18 8.65
C LEU A 113 2.61 0.78 9.69
N ALA A 114 1.31 0.80 9.42
CA ALA A 114 0.33 1.38 10.33
C ALA A 114 0.28 0.64 11.67
N GLN A 115 0.34 -0.70 11.64
CA GLN A 115 0.44 -1.52 12.85
C GLN A 115 1.74 -1.25 13.63
N ALA A 116 2.85 -0.98 12.94
CA ALA A 116 4.11 -0.64 13.60
C ALA A 116 4.10 0.77 14.20
N ILE A 117 3.36 1.72 13.59
CA ILE A 117 3.25 3.10 14.06
C ILE A 117 2.29 3.24 15.26
N ALA A 118 1.14 2.57 15.22
CA ALA A 118 0.07 2.78 16.20
C ALA A 118 0.52 2.66 17.68
N PRO A 119 1.32 1.65 18.10
CA PRO A 119 1.81 1.55 19.47
C PRO A 119 2.71 2.72 19.90
N ILE A 120 3.44 3.32 18.95
CA ILE A 120 4.36 4.45 19.22
C ILE A 120 3.57 5.73 19.47
N ILE A 121 2.43 5.91 18.79
CA ILE A 121 1.56 7.06 19.01
C ILE A 121 0.85 6.94 20.37
N GLY A 122 0.53 5.71 20.79
CA GLY A 122 0.01 5.41 22.12
C GLY A 122 -1.50 5.58 22.28
N TYR A 123 -2.26 5.61 21.17
CA TYR A 123 -3.72 5.56 21.18
C TYR A 123 -4.23 4.17 20.80
N GLU A 124 -5.25 3.67 21.51
CA GLU A 124 -5.94 2.42 21.19
C GLU A 124 -6.46 2.42 19.75
N GLN A 125 -7.09 3.52 19.33
CA GLN A 125 -7.56 3.73 17.97
C GLN A 125 -6.70 4.79 17.29
N THR A 126 -5.98 4.42 16.22
CA THR A 126 -5.11 5.32 15.46
C THR A 126 -5.46 5.24 13.97
N ALA A 127 -5.55 6.38 13.30
CA ALA A 127 -5.69 6.42 11.84
C ALA A 127 -4.35 6.79 11.20
N VAL A 128 -3.82 5.94 10.32
CA VAL A 128 -2.60 6.20 9.55
C VAL A 128 -2.99 6.46 8.10
N CYS A 129 -2.68 7.64 7.61
CA CYS A 129 -3.09 8.15 6.30
C CYS A 129 -1.86 8.28 5.42
N VAL A 130 -1.73 7.43 4.40
CA VAL A 130 -0.64 7.49 3.42
C VAL A 130 -1.14 8.22 2.17
N LEU A 131 -0.58 9.39 1.92
CA LEU A 131 -0.89 10.24 0.76
C LEU A 131 -0.19 9.68 -0.49
N ASP A 132 -0.95 9.54 -1.58
CA ASP A 132 -0.43 9.21 -2.90
C ASP A 132 -1.19 10.02 -3.96
N GLN A 133 -0.57 11.09 -4.46
CA GLN A 133 -1.14 11.99 -5.48
C GLN A 133 -2.57 12.48 -5.09
N ASP A 134 -3.61 11.98 -5.79
CA ASP A 134 -5.03 12.36 -5.57
C ASP A 134 -5.81 11.37 -4.68
N ALA A 135 -5.13 10.34 -4.17
CA ALA A 135 -5.71 9.34 -3.29
C ALA A 135 -5.01 9.32 -1.92
N THR A 136 -5.70 8.79 -0.93
CA THR A 136 -5.15 8.55 0.39
C THR A 136 -5.59 7.16 0.86
N THR A 137 -4.62 6.34 1.22
CA THR A 137 -4.86 5.08 1.89
C THR A 137 -4.96 5.36 3.38
N VAL A 138 -6.14 5.20 3.97
CA VAL A 138 -6.34 5.34 5.42
C VAL A 138 -6.46 3.96 6.05
N VAL A 139 -5.50 3.62 6.91
CA VAL A 139 -5.53 2.42 7.74
C VAL A 139 -6.01 2.82 9.14
N MET A 140 -7.14 2.28 9.53
CA MET A 140 -7.70 2.40 10.87
C MET A 140 -7.19 1.22 11.69
N VAL A 141 -6.37 1.52 12.70
CA VAL A 141 -5.78 0.53 13.60
C VAL A 141 -6.49 0.62 14.94
N ASP A 142 -7.03 -0.49 15.41
CA ASP A 142 -7.65 -0.64 16.71
C ASP A 142 -6.87 -1.69 17.51
N THR A 143 -6.29 -1.26 18.63
CA THR A 143 -5.51 -2.12 19.53
C THR A 143 -6.24 -2.25 20.84
N HIS A 144 -6.82 -3.43 21.08
CA HIS A 144 -7.54 -3.74 22.32
C HIS A 144 -7.08 -5.08 22.87
N ASP A 145 -6.78 -5.15 24.18
CA ASP A 145 -6.33 -6.36 24.87
C ASP A 145 -5.15 -7.09 24.18
N GLY A 146 -4.24 -6.32 23.58
CA GLY A 146 -3.09 -6.85 22.85
C GLY A 146 -3.43 -7.48 21.48
N GLN A 147 -4.68 -7.41 21.05
CA GLN A 147 -5.09 -7.77 19.69
C GLN A 147 -5.19 -6.52 18.82
N THR A 148 -4.54 -6.55 17.66
CA THR A 148 -4.59 -5.46 16.68
C THR A 148 -5.56 -5.83 15.57
N GLN A 149 -6.59 -5.02 15.35
CA GLN A 149 -7.50 -5.11 14.22
C GLN A 149 -7.23 -3.94 13.27
N THR A 150 -7.25 -4.21 11.97
CA THR A 150 -7.06 -3.18 10.96
C THR A 150 -8.21 -3.15 9.96
N ALA A 151 -8.61 -1.95 9.57
CA ALA A 151 -9.54 -1.73 8.48
C ALA A 151 -9.00 -0.64 7.56
N THR A 152 -9.02 -0.88 6.25
CA THR A 152 -8.43 0.05 5.28
C THR A 152 -9.49 0.70 4.39
N LYS A 153 -9.34 2.00 4.16
CA LYS A 153 -10.20 2.80 3.28
C LYS A 153 -9.36 3.61 2.31
N GLN A 154 -9.71 3.51 1.03
CA GLN A 154 -9.24 4.45 0.01
C GLN A 154 -10.15 5.69 0.00
N VAL A 155 -9.54 6.86 0.16
CA VAL A 155 -10.18 8.18 0.08
C VAL A 155 -9.64 8.91 -1.15
N ARG A 156 -10.51 9.60 -1.89
CA ARG A 156 -10.15 10.34 -3.11
C ARG A 156 -10.38 11.84 -2.94
N GLY A 157 -9.79 12.62 -3.83
CA GLY A 157 -9.90 14.08 -3.85
C GLY A 157 -8.80 14.74 -3.02
N GLY A 158 -7.63 14.10 -2.98
CA GLY A 158 -6.45 14.51 -2.23
C GLY A 158 -6.77 14.92 -0.80
N PHE A 159 -6.14 16.01 -0.37
CA PHE A 159 -6.23 16.49 1.00
C PHE A 159 -7.62 16.97 1.43
N ASP A 160 -8.35 17.66 0.56
CA ASP A 160 -9.71 18.12 0.89
C ASP A 160 -10.67 16.94 1.04
N GLY A 161 -10.46 15.89 0.23
CA GLY A 161 -11.15 14.60 0.36
C GLY A 161 -10.85 13.92 1.70
N LEU A 162 -9.58 13.84 2.07
CA LEU A 162 -9.13 13.28 3.35
C LEU A 162 -9.72 14.05 4.53
N THR A 163 -9.59 15.37 4.54
CA THR A 163 -10.08 16.25 5.61
C THR A 163 -11.59 16.05 5.79
N ARG A 164 -12.36 16.11 4.70
CA ARG A 164 -13.82 15.90 4.74
C ARG A 164 -14.20 14.51 5.24
N TRP A 165 -13.44 13.49 4.84
CA TRP A 165 -13.70 12.12 5.27
C TRP A 165 -13.41 11.94 6.77
N LEU A 166 -12.30 12.50 7.27
CA LEU A 166 -11.95 12.46 8.69
C LEU A 166 -12.92 13.28 9.55
N THR A 167 -13.27 14.51 9.18
CA THR A 167 -14.27 15.29 9.93
C THR A 167 -15.62 14.56 9.97
N GLY A 168 -16.07 14.03 8.83
CA GLY A 168 -17.30 13.25 8.75
C GLY A 168 -17.27 11.92 9.51
N MET A 169 -16.08 11.39 9.83
CA MET A 169 -15.93 10.24 10.74
C MET A 169 -16.14 10.67 12.20
N PHE A 170 -15.60 11.81 12.62
CA PHE A 170 -15.79 12.34 13.98
C PHE A 170 -17.24 12.76 14.25
N ASP A 171 -18.00 13.16 13.23
CA ASP A 171 -19.42 13.52 13.35
C ASP A 171 -20.35 12.31 13.54
N ARG A 172 -19.86 11.08 13.34
CA ARG A 172 -20.66 9.85 13.42
C ARG A 172 -20.41 9.10 14.72
N ASP A 173 -21.43 8.47 15.26
CA ASP A 173 -21.28 7.53 16.38
C ASP A 173 -20.60 6.25 15.85
N GLY A 174 -19.42 5.90 16.39
CA GLY A 174 -18.65 4.75 15.94
C GLY A 174 -17.16 4.85 16.26
N TRP A 175 -16.35 4.13 15.48
CA TRP A 175 -14.88 4.15 15.57
C TRP A 175 -14.35 5.57 15.34
N ARG A 176 -13.50 6.06 16.25
CA ARG A 176 -12.93 7.41 16.18
C ARG A 176 -11.48 7.37 16.65
N PRO A 177 -10.51 7.78 15.81
CA PRO A 177 -9.13 7.71 16.19
C PRO A 177 -8.83 8.71 17.30
N GLY A 178 -8.06 8.30 18.30
CA GLY A 178 -7.49 9.19 19.32
C GLY A 178 -6.32 10.04 18.80
N GLY A 179 -5.71 9.62 17.69
CA GLY A 179 -4.69 10.37 16.96
C GLY A 179 -4.64 9.98 15.49
N VAL A 180 -4.23 10.93 14.64
CA VAL A 180 -4.09 10.73 13.20
C VAL A 180 -2.62 10.89 12.81
N VAL A 181 -2.08 9.96 12.04
CA VAL A 181 -0.75 10.05 11.44
C VAL A 181 -0.91 10.27 9.95
N VAL A 182 -0.20 11.23 9.38
CA VAL A 182 -0.18 11.52 7.94
C VAL A 182 1.23 11.29 7.42
N VAL A 183 1.34 10.40 6.44
CA VAL A 183 2.58 10.04 5.74
C VAL A 183 2.47 10.58 4.32
N GLY A 184 3.45 11.38 3.89
CA GLY A 184 3.40 12.09 2.61
C GLY A 184 4.78 12.57 2.15
N ALA A 185 4.86 13.08 0.93
CA ALA A 185 6.07 13.76 0.48
C ALA A 185 6.24 15.10 1.22
N HIS A 186 7.46 15.59 1.35
CA HIS A 186 7.75 16.79 2.14
C HIS A 186 6.96 18.03 1.67
N ASN A 187 6.83 18.20 0.35
CA ASN A 187 6.06 19.27 -0.29
C ASN A 187 4.54 19.18 -0.07
N ASP A 188 4.02 17.98 0.14
CA ASP A 188 2.61 17.76 0.43
C ASP A 188 2.33 18.24 1.86
N ILE A 189 3.18 17.83 2.80
CA ILE A 189 2.91 17.85 4.22
C ILE A 189 2.85 19.24 4.89
N ASP A 190 3.70 20.18 4.50
CA ASP A 190 3.90 21.43 5.27
C ASP A 190 2.62 22.30 5.33
N GLY A 191 1.83 22.32 4.26
CA GLY A 191 0.54 23.01 4.22
C GLY A 191 -0.62 22.19 4.83
N PHE A 192 -0.46 20.86 4.91
CA PHE A 192 -1.51 19.93 5.30
C PHE A 192 -1.64 19.79 6.83
N SER A 193 -0.54 19.79 7.58
CA SER A 193 -0.57 19.62 9.04
C SER A 193 -1.47 20.65 9.72
N TRP A 194 -1.22 21.93 9.46
CA TRP A 194 -1.94 23.02 10.11
C TRP A 194 -3.44 23.00 9.81
N ARG A 195 -3.86 22.70 8.56
CA ARG A 195 -5.29 22.68 8.23
C ARG A 195 -5.99 21.48 8.88
N LEU A 196 -5.32 20.34 8.94
CA LEU A 196 -5.91 19.13 9.54
C LEU A 196 -5.99 19.24 11.07
N GLU A 197 -4.98 19.82 11.72
CA GLU A 197 -4.97 20.11 13.15
C GLU A 197 -6.11 21.05 13.57
N ASN A 198 -6.43 22.05 12.74
CA ASN A 198 -7.56 22.95 13.01
C ASN A 198 -8.93 22.32 12.74
N ALA A 199 -8.98 21.29 11.89
CA ALA A 199 -10.23 20.65 11.48
C ALA A 199 -10.61 19.46 12.37
N LEU A 200 -9.64 18.80 13.01
CA LEU A 200 -9.86 17.59 13.79
C LEU A 200 -9.77 17.84 15.30
N PRO A 201 -10.58 17.15 16.12
CA PRO A 201 -10.56 17.29 17.57
C PRO A 201 -9.42 16.50 18.25
N VAL A 202 -8.46 15.98 17.48
CA VAL A 202 -7.39 15.07 17.93
C VAL A 202 -6.04 15.49 17.36
N PRO A 203 -4.92 15.12 18.00
CA PRO A 203 -3.60 15.42 17.46
C PRO A 203 -3.37 14.77 16.10
N VAL A 204 -2.69 15.52 15.24
CA VAL A 204 -2.19 15.07 13.94
C VAL A 204 -0.67 14.99 14.02
N PHE A 205 -0.14 13.83 13.65
CA PHE A 205 1.29 13.57 13.54
C PHE A 205 1.64 13.46 12.06
N VAL A 206 2.85 13.87 11.73
CA VAL A 206 3.27 14.01 10.34
C VAL A 206 4.59 13.30 10.14
N GLN A 207 4.67 12.53 9.04
CA GLN A 207 5.84 11.79 8.61
C GLN A 207 6.19 12.15 7.17
N ALA A 208 7.31 12.87 7.01
CA ALA A 208 7.91 13.15 5.71
C ALA A 208 8.55 11.89 5.12
N MET A 209 9.01 11.98 3.87
CA MET A 209 9.64 10.88 3.13
C MET A 209 8.70 9.66 3.04
N ALA A 210 7.56 9.86 2.39
CA ALA A 210 6.55 8.80 2.22
C ALA A 210 7.15 7.50 1.69
N GLN A 211 8.09 7.56 0.74
CA GLN A 211 8.62 6.34 0.14
C GLN A 211 9.52 5.59 1.10
N VAL A 212 10.33 6.28 1.91
CA VAL A 212 11.10 5.63 3.00
C VAL A 212 10.17 5.02 4.04
N THR A 213 9.10 5.73 4.39
CA THR A 213 8.14 5.25 5.39
C THR A 213 7.39 4.01 4.90
N ILE A 214 6.93 4.00 3.64
CA ILE A 214 6.30 2.83 3.00
C ILE A 214 7.32 1.69 2.83
N ALA A 215 8.57 2.00 2.48
CA ALA A 215 9.65 1.03 2.39
C ALA A 215 9.86 0.32 3.74
N ARG A 216 9.75 1.03 4.88
CA ARG A 216 9.78 0.41 6.21
C ARG A 216 8.65 -0.59 6.40
N GLY A 217 7.45 -0.26 5.94
CA GLY A 217 6.32 -1.20 5.89
C GLY A 217 6.63 -2.46 5.08
N ALA A 218 7.29 -2.31 3.93
CA ALA A 218 7.71 -3.43 3.10
C ALA A 218 8.80 -4.28 3.76
N ALA A 219 9.76 -3.67 4.44
CA ALA A 219 10.79 -4.36 5.23
C ALA A 219 10.16 -5.25 6.31
N LEU A 220 9.25 -4.69 7.11
CA LEU A 220 8.52 -5.39 8.17
C LEU A 220 7.66 -6.54 7.61
N ALA A 221 6.95 -6.31 6.52
CA ALA A 221 6.08 -7.32 5.90
C ALA A 221 6.89 -8.48 5.28
N ALA A 222 8.01 -8.15 4.62
CA ALA A 222 8.92 -9.15 4.07
C ALA A 222 9.54 -10.02 5.17
N ALA A 223 10.00 -9.39 6.27
CA ALA A 223 10.55 -10.10 7.42
C ALA A 223 9.55 -11.14 7.97
N ARG A 224 8.31 -10.71 8.25
CA ARG A 224 7.21 -11.59 8.73
C ARG A 224 6.89 -12.75 7.78
N SER A 225 6.95 -12.51 6.48
CA SER A 225 6.67 -13.56 5.48
C SER A 225 7.70 -14.69 5.49
N THR A 226 8.92 -14.41 5.95
CA THR A 226 10.01 -15.40 6.02
C THR A 226 10.14 -16.09 7.37
N GLU A 227 9.58 -15.53 8.45
CA GLU A 227 9.55 -16.19 9.76
C GLU A 227 8.92 -17.59 9.67
N PHE A 228 7.84 -17.74 8.89
CA PHE A 228 7.22 -19.04 8.63
C PHE A 228 8.13 -20.04 7.89
N SER A 229 9.07 -19.55 7.08
CA SER A 229 10.02 -20.41 6.35
C SER A 229 11.19 -20.82 7.25
N ASP A 230 11.67 -19.90 8.10
CA ASP A 230 12.75 -20.17 9.04
C ASP A 230 12.30 -21.09 10.19
N ASP A 231 11.06 -20.95 10.68
CA ASP A 231 10.49 -21.87 11.69
C ASP A 231 10.37 -23.31 11.17
N LEU A 232 10.11 -23.49 9.87
CA LEU A 232 10.11 -24.81 9.23
C LEU A 232 11.53 -25.38 9.04
N LEU A 233 12.55 -24.53 9.03
CA LEU A 233 13.96 -24.90 8.88
C LEU A 233 14.72 -24.99 10.23
N ALA A 234 14.11 -24.53 11.32
CA ALA A 234 14.60 -24.67 12.69
C ALA A 234 14.49 -26.14 13.16
N VAL A 235 15.33 -27.01 12.57
CA VAL A 235 15.53 -28.39 13.00
C VAL A 235 15.98 -28.37 14.46
N HIS A 236 15.16 -28.93 15.34
CA HIS A 236 15.52 -29.17 16.73
C HIS A 236 16.82 -30.00 16.77
N PRO A 237 17.84 -29.60 17.55
CA PRO A 237 19.07 -30.39 17.69
C PRO A 237 18.76 -31.62 18.54
N GLY A 238 18.23 -32.65 17.87
CA GLY A 238 17.85 -33.91 18.45
C GLY A 238 17.98 -35.00 17.40
N GLU A 239 19.13 -35.66 17.45
CA GLU A 239 19.50 -36.90 16.75
C GLU A 239 20.13 -36.75 15.34
N PRO A 240 21.33 -37.32 15.10
CA PRO A 240 22.00 -37.23 13.81
C PRO A 240 21.22 -38.01 12.75
N ALA A 241 20.43 -37.29 11.95
CA ALA A 241 19.79 -37.82 10.77
C ALA A 241 20.85 -38.15 9.69
N ALA A 242 20.71 -39.33 9.10
CA ALA A 242 21.60 -39.84 8.06
C ALA A 242 21.69 -38.88 6.85
N ALA A 243 22.88 -38.85 6.23
CA ALA A 243 23.23 -37.94 5.15
C ALA A 243 22.16 -37.88 4.03
N PRO A 244 21.72 -36.67 3.62
CA PRO A 244 20.78 -36.54 2.52
C PRO A 244 21.44 -36.94 1.19
N PRO A 245 20.72 -37.62 0.28
CA PRO A 245 21.23 -37.93 -1.04
C PRO A 245 21.40 -36.65 -1.86
N ALA A 246 22.51 -36.55 -2.59
CA ALA A 246 22.83 -35.41 -3.45
C ALA A 246 21.70 -35.05 -4.43
N PRO A 247 21.47 -33.76 -4.71
CA PRO A 247 20.40 -33.32 -5.60
C PRO A 247 20.62 -33.85 -7.02
N ARG A 248 19.67 -34.64 -7.51
CA ARG A 248 19.63 -35.06 -8.92
C ARG A 248 19.19 -33.87 -9.77
N LYS A 249 20.09 -33.41 -10.65
CA LYS A 249 19.74 -32.50 -11.75
C LYS A 249 18.73 -33.20 -12.66
N LEU A 250 17.47 -32.77 -12.60
CA LEU A 250 16.43 -33.21 -13.53
C LEU A 250 16.63 -32.47 -14.85
N SER A 251 17.08 -33.19 -15.87
CA SER A 251 17.26 -32.69 -17.22
C SER A 251 15.90 -32.27 -17.81
N TYR A 252 15.74 -30.98 -18.09
CA TYR A 252 14.55 -30.35 -18.67
C TYR A 252 14.42 -30.64 -20.19
N THR A 253 14.58 -31.91 -20.58
CA THR A 253 14.53 -32.36 -21.99
C THR A 253 13.25 -33.16 -22.29
N GLY A 254 12.49 -33.55 -21.27
CA GLY A 254 11.22 -34.29 -21.43
C GLY A 254 9.96 -33.42 -21.51
N ALA A 255 10.01 -32.15 -21.08
CA ALA A 255 8.84 -31.27 -21.03
C ALA A 255 8.51 -30.58 -22.38
N ALA A 256 9.39 -30.68 -23.37
CA ALA A 256 9.18 -30.08 -24.69
C ALA A 256 8.29 -30.91 -25.62
N THR A 257 8.08 -32.21 -25.35
CA THR A 257 7.30 -33.10 -26.24
C THR A 257 5.82 -33.16 -25.88
N THR A 258 5.39 -32.68 -24.71
CA THR A 258 3.98 -32.71 -24.29
C THR A 258 3.20 -31.45 -24.70
N LEU A 259 3.87 -30.32 -24.95
CA LEU A 259 3.21 -29.10 -25.46
C LEU A 259 2.88 -29.14 -26.95
N ALA A 260 3.59 -29.94 -27.75
CA ALA A 260 3.30 -30.09 -29.18
C ALA A 260 2.01 -30.90 -29.46
N ALA A 261 1.62 -31.82 -28.57
CA ALA A 261 0.39 -32.61 -28.72
C ALA A 261 -0.87 -31.82 -28.31
N GLY A 262 -0.75 -30.87 -27.37
CA GLY A 262 -1.88 -30.07 -26.89
C GLY A 262 -2.34 -28.95 -27.83
N VAL A 263 -1.43 -28.40 -28.63
CA VAL A 263 -1.76 -27.30 -29.58
C VAL A 263 -2.51 -27.83 -30.82
N VAL A 264 -2.26 -29.08 -31.24
CA VAL A 264 -2.93 -29.67 -32.41
C VAL A 264 -4.40 -30.02 -32.14
N THR A 265 -4.76 -30.37 -30.90
CA THR A 265 -6.16 -30.69 -30.55
C THR A 265 -7.03 -29.45 -30.33
N PHE A 266 -6.47 -28.31 -29.90
CA PHE A 266 -7.25 -27.08 -29.70
C PHE A 266 -7.67 -26.41 -31.03
N VAL A 267 -6.83 -26.48 -32.06
CA VAL A 267 -7.13 -25.86 -33.38
C VAL A 267 -8.19 -26.65 -34.17
N ALA A 268 -8.35 -27.96 -33.92
CA ALA A 268 -9.39 -28.78 -34.54
C ALA A 268 -10.80 -28.46 -34.01
N SER A 269 -10.97 -28.07 -32.74
CA SER A 269 -12.28 -27.80 -32.15
C SER A 269 -12.86 -26.42 -32.52
N LEU A 270 -12.04 -25.45 -32.91
CA LEU A 270 -12.52 -24.12 -33.35
C LEU A 270 -13.05 -24.11 -34.80
N SER A 271 -12.81 -25.15 -35.60
CA SER A 271 -13.23 -25.20 -37.01
C SER A 271 -14.63 -25.78 -37.24
N LEU A 272 -15.33 -26.29 -36.21
CA LEU A 272 -16.69 -26.83 -36.38
C LEU A 272 -17.81 -25.82 -36.04
N ALA A 273 -17.51 -24.75 -35.30
CA ALA A 273 -18.53 -23.78 -34.86
C ALA A 273 -18.80 -22.62 -35.85
N VAL A 274 -18.01 -22.50 -36.92
CA VAL A 274 -18.18 -21.45 -37.96
C VAL A 274 -18.63 -22.03 -39.32
N GLY A 275 -18.84 -23.35 -39.43
CA GLY A 275 -19.24 -24.02 -40.68
C GLY A 275 -20.75 -24.15 -40.93
N ILE A 276 -21.61 -23.90 -39.94
CA ILE A 276 -23.07 -24.17 -40.04
C ILE A 276 -23.88 -22.92 -40.48
N GLN A 277 -23.24 -21.76 -40.67
CA GLN A 277 -23.95 -20.52 -41.07
C GLN A 277 -23.85 -20.14 -42.55
N LEU A 278 -23.26 -20.96 -43.43
CA LEU A 278 -23.28 -20.69 -44.88
C LEU A 278 -23.57 -21.97 -45.68
N ALA A 279 -24.85 -22.32 -45.79
CA ALA A 279 -25.33 -23.23 -46.84
C ALA A 279 -26.49 -22.57 -47.62
N PRO A 280 -26.38 -22.44 -48.95
CA PRO A 280 -27.41 -21.85 -49.81
C PRO A 280 -28.52 -22.85 -50.19
N ALA A 281 -29.67 -22.28 -50.56
CA ALA A 281 -30.99 -22.90 -50.69
C ALA A 281 -31.15 -24.04 -51.71
N SER A 282 -32.14 -24.91 -51.47
CA SER A 282 -32.83 -25.69 -52.50
C SER A 282 -34.32 -25.85 -52.17
N LYS A 283 -35.19 -25.50 -53.14
CA LYS A 283 -36.67 -25.70 -53.26
C LYS A 283 -36.89 -26.67 -54.44
N PRO A 284 -37.97 -27.49 -54.57
CA PRO A 284 -39.38 -27.03 -54.85
C PRO A 284 -40.57 -27.96 -54.39
N ALA A 285 -41.74 -27.44 -53.95
CA ALA A 285 -43.11 -27.31 -54.59
C ALA A 285 -44.05 -28.57 -54.54
N PRO A 286 -45.42 -28.52 -54.69
CA PRO A 286 -46.44 -27.43 -54.66
C PRO A 286 -47.79 -27.69 -53.86
N ARG A 287 -48.47 -26.57 -53.49
CA ARG A 287 -49.92 -26.19 -53.39
C ARG A 287 -51.05 -27.22 -53.09
N HIS A 288 -51.99 -26.91 -52.18
CA HIS A 288 -53.33 -26.30 -52.42
C HIS A 288 -54.13 -26.02 -51.10
N ALA A 289 -55.04 -25.03 -51.21
CA ALA A 289 -55.94 -24.33 -50.28
C ALA A 289 -56.67 -25.08 -49.13
N VAL A 290 -57.03 -24.33 -48.06
CA VAL A 290 -58.41 -23.92 -47.63
C VAL A 290 -58.37 -23.37 -46.17
N HIS A 291 -58.99 -22.20 -45.92
CA HIS A 291 -59.33 -21.59 -44.60
C HIS A 291 -60.76 -22.00 -44.15
N PRO A 292 -61.33 -21.70 -42.96
CA PRO A 292 -60.91 -21.30 -41.57
C PRO A 292 -61.57 -22.28 -40.52
N PRO A 293 -61.86 -22.01 -39.19
CA PRO A 293 -61.71 -20.84 -38.31
C PRO A 293 -61.02 -21.07 -36.92
N ALA A 294 -60.85 -19.95 -36.18
CA ALA A 294 -60.27 -19.84 -34.82
C ALA A 294 -61.27 -20.18 -33.69
N PRO A 295 -60.79 -20.32 -32.43
CA PRO A 295 -61.07 -19.23 -31.50
C PRO A 295 -59.89 -18.83 -30.58
N GLN A 296 -60.10 -17.68 -29.95
CA GLN A 296 -59.19 -16.75 -29.27
C GLN A 296 -58.96 -17.12 -27.79
N VAL A 297 -57.81 -16.74 -27.20
CA VAL A 297 -57.73 -16.25 -25.80
C VAL A 297 -56.60 -15.21 -25.64
N ALA A 298 -57.04 -14.00 -25.26
CA ALA A 298 -56.44 -12.94 -24.45
C ALA A 298 -55.01 -12.43 -24.73
N GLU A 299 -54.95 -11.24 -25.34
CA GLU A 299 -53.85 -10.29 -25.30
C GLU A 299 -53.93 -9.43 -24.02
N ALA A 300 -52.83 -9.32 -23.27
CA ALA A 300 -52.68 -8.38 -22.17
C ALA A 300 -51.83 -7.20 -22.63
N VAL A 301 -52.46 -6.03 -22.66
CA VAL A 301 -51.96 -4.74 -23.16
C VAL A 301 -50.87 -4.15 -22.24
N ALA A 302 -49.80 -3.67 -22.84
CA ALA A 302 -48.74 -2.89 -22.18
C ALA A 302 -49.21 -1.45 -21.84
N PRO A 303 -48.77 -0.85 -20.73
CA PRO A 303 -49.19 0.48 -20.31
C PRO A 303 -48.53 1.61 -21.15
N PRO A 304 -49.23 2.74 -21.40
CA PRO A 304 -48.71 3.89 -22.14
C PRO A 304 -47.84 4.82 -21.28
N PRO A 305 -47.05 5.71 -21.91
CA PRO A 305 -46.10 6.60 -21.22
C PRO A 305 -46.82 7.76 -20.52
N VAL A 306 -46.32 8.12 -19.32
CA VAL A 306 -46.79 9.26 -18.52
C VAL A 306 -46.22 10.56 -19.09
N VAL A 307 -47.13 11.51 -19.35
CA VAL A 307 -46.86 12.88 -19.82
C VAL A 307 -46.48 13.77 -18.62
N ALA A 308 -45.42 14.55 -18.77
CA ALA A 308 -44.93 15.52 -17.80
C ALA A 308 -45.86 16.76 -17.68
N PRO A 309 -46.03 17.35 -16.48
CA PRO A 309 -46.74 18.62 -16.33
C PRO A 309 -45.86 19.82 -16.71
N LEU A 310 -46.46 20.75 -17.45
CA LEU A 310 -45.93 22.07 -17.80
C LEU A 310 -45.95 23.00 -16.58
N THR A 311 -44.84 23.67 -16.29
CA THR A 311 -44.81 24.88 -15.43
C THR A 311 -44.30 26.10 -16.21
N PRO A 312 -44.83 27.31 -15.92
CA PRO A 312 -44.71 28.48 -16.81
C PRO A 312 -43.35 29.15 -16.81
N GLN A 313 -43.01 29.72 -17.97
CA GLN A 313 -41.83 30.53 -18.23
C GLN A 313 -41.72 31.75 -17.29
N ALA A 314 -40.60 31.86 -16.59
CA ALA A 314 -40.07 33.14 -16.12
C ALA A 314 -38.86 33.51 -16.99
N LYS A 315 -38.97 34.69 -17.59
CA LYS A 315 -38.06 35.31 -18.56
C LYS A 315 -36.85 35.89 -17.82
N VAL A 316 -35.64 35.44 -18.10
CA VAL A 316 -34.42 36.15 -17.71
C VAL A 316 -33.69 36.58 -18.99
N ARG A 317 -33.50 37.89 -19.09
CA ARG A 317 -32.84 38.60 -20.18
C ARG A 317 -31.38 38.87 -19.79
N ALA A 318 -30.53 38.84 -20.81
CA ALA A 318 -29.07 39.01 -20.83
C ALA A 318 -28.49 40.28 -20.14
N ASP A 319 -27.21 40.15 -19.72
CA ASP A 319 -26.02 41.06 -19.70
C ASP A 319 -26.27 42.60 -19.64
N GLU A 320 -25.56 43.47 -18.92
CA GLU A 320 -24.21 43.62 -18.30
C GLU A 320 -24.25 45.00 -17.52
N PRO A 321 -23.17 45.67 -17.06
CA PRO A 321 -22.07 45.38 -16.12
C PRO A 321 -22.04 46.34 -14.88
N LEU A 322 -21.04 46.13 -13.99
CA LEU A 322 -20.42 47.06 -13.03
C LEU A 322 -21.26 47.60 -11.86
N THR A 323 -20.82 47.30 -10.62
CA THR A 323 -20.34 48.29 -9.63
C THR A 323 -19.82 47.57 -8.38
N GLU A 324 -18.53 47.77 -8.10
CA GLU A 324 -17.80 47.46 -6.87
C GLU A 324 -18.22 48.40 -5.72
N PRO A 325 -18.43 47.89 -4.50
CA PRO A 325 -18.12 48.70 -3.32
C PRO A 325 -17.19 47.96 -2.34
N ALA A 326 -15.97 48.51 -2.22
CA ALA A 326 -15.12 48.66 -1.04
C ALA A 326 -15.28 47.66 0.12
N ALA A 327 -14.23 46.87 0.32
CA ALA A 327 -13.94 46.16 1.56
C ALA A 327 -13.67 47.13 2.74
N PRO A 328 -14.07 46.80 3.98
CA PRO A 328 -13.44 47.37 5.16
C PRO A 328 -12.13 46.61 5.45
N GLU A 329 -11.06 47.38 5.48
CA GLU A 329 -9.72 47.04 5.91
C GLU A 329 -9.75 46.53 7.38
N VAL A 330 -9.48 45.23 7.58
CA VAL A 330 -9.25 44.67 8.93
C VAL A 330 -7.75 44.67 9.18
N GLN A 331 -7.35 45.46 10.18
CA GLN A 331 -5.98 45.62 10.66
C GLN A 331 -5.34 44.27 11.03
N PRO A 332 -4.03 44.07 10.74
CA PRO A 332 -3.30 42.90 11.20
C PRO A 332 -3.04 42.99 12.71
N PRO A 333 -3.26 41.92 13.50
CA PRO A 333 -2.88 41.91 14.91
C PRO A 333 -1.36 41.80 15.06
N GLU A 334 -0.80 42.59 15.97
CA GLU A 334 0.62 42.60 16.36
C GLU A 334 1.10 41.24 16.92
N PRO A 335 2.39 40.92 16.78
CA PRO A 335 2.93 39.65 17.21
C PRO A 335 3.38 39.74 18.67
N ASN A 336 2.57 39.24 19.61
CA ASN A 336 3.16 38.75 20.86
C ASN A 336 2.27 37.78 21.64
N GLY A 337 2.90 36.68 22.05
CA GLY A 337 2.53 35.99 23.28
C GLY A 337 1.44 34.93 23.17
N ARG A 338 1.72 33.84 22.45
CA ARG A 338 1.44 32.46 22.86
C ARG A 338 1.83 31.53 21.73
N GLN A 339 2.98 30.85 21.87
CA GLN A 339 3.18 29.58 21.20
C GLN A 339 2.47 28.52 22.04
N PRO A 340 1.47 27.81 21.50
CA PRO A 340 1.20 26.48 22.00
C PRO A 340 1.31 25.46 20.85
N TYR A 341 2.06 24.40 21.14
CA TYR A 341 2.21 23.16 20.37
C TYR A 341 3.20 23.23 19.19
N LEU A 342 4.47 23.03 19.54
CA LEU A 342 5.50 22.62 18.60
C LEU A 342 5.07 21.32 17.91
N THR A 343 5.14 21.35 16.58
CA THR A 343 5.16 20.21 15.66
C THR A 343 5.90 19.02 16.30
N ARG A 344 5.21 17.91 16.58
CA ARG A 344 5.89 16.62 16.81
C ARG A 344 6.15 15.99 15.45
N VAL A 345 7.15 16.51 14.75
CA VAL A 345 7.82 15.73 13.71
C VAL A 345 8.47 14.56 14.45
N LEU A 346 8.00 13.33 14.22
CA LEU A 346 8.80 12.16 14.61
C LEU A 346 9.92 12.08 13.58
N GLU A 347 11.05 12.73 13.85
CA GLU A 347 12.26 12.61 13.02
C GLU A 347 12.84 11.20 13.12
N HIS A 348 12.64 10.52 14.26
CA HIS A 348 13.05 9.14 14.50
C HIS A 348 12.06 8.46 15.46
N ILE A 349 11.71 7.21 15.19
CA ILE A 349 11.03 6.33 16.14
C ILE A 349 12.11 5.75 17.07
N PRO A 350 12.16 6.11 18.37
CA PRO A 350 12.98 5.39 19.33
C PRO A 350 12.22 4.12 19.75
N VAL A 351 12.90 2.98 19.68
CA VAL A 351 12.40 1.72 20.24
C VAL A 351 12.54 1.72 21.76
N ASP A 352 11.48 1.23 22.41
CA ASP A 352 11.43 0.88 23.82
C ASP A 352 12.53 -0.15 24.14
N SER A 353 13.54 0.30 24.89
CA SER A 353 14.52 -0.60 25.49
C SER A 353 13.86 -1.18 26.72
N GLY A 354 13.22 -2.34 26.59
CA GLY A 354 12.75 -3.10 27.74
C GLY A 354 13.93 -3.32 28.71
N GLU A 355 13.95 -2.59 29.82
CA GLU A 355 14.91 -2.79 30.90
C GLU A 355 14.71 -4.21 31.45
N PRO A 356 15.75 -5.06 31.48
CA PRO A 356 15.71 -6.24 32.31
C PRO A 356 15.73 -5.75 33.76
N THR A 357 14.66 -6.03 34.50
CA THR A 357 14.58 -5.82 35.95
C THR A 357 15.72 -6.57 36.63
N GLY A 358 16.79 -5.83 36.93
CA GLY A 358 17.96 -6.29 37.64
C GLY A 358 17.65 -6.54 39.11
N ASP A 359 17.64 -7.82 39.46
CA ASP A 359 18.19 -8.44 40.66
C ASP A 359 18.01 -7.70 42.01
N SER A 360 17.14 -8.27 42.85
CA SER A 360 16.99 -7.91 44.25
C SER A 360 18.20 -8.37 45.06
N ALA A 361 19.05 -7.43 45.49
CA ALA A 361 20.08 -7.70 46.49
C ALA A 361 19.47 -7.92 47.89
N PRO A 362 20.00 -8.86 48.72
CA PRO A 362 19.45 -9.13 50.05
C PRO A 362 19.76 -8.01 51.06
N GLN A 363 18.74 -7.60 51.82
CA GLN A 363 18.88 -6.68 52.96
C GLN A 363 19.80 -7.24 54.05
N ALA A 364 20.76 -6.43 54.50
CA ALA A 364 21.56 -6.68 55.69
C ALA A 364 20.75 -6.43 56.98
N PRO A 365 21.01 -7.14 58.10
CA PRO A 365 20.22 -7.02 59.32
C PRO A 365 20.58 -5.75 60.11
N ALA A 366 19.56 -5.11 60.68
CA ALA A 366 19.70 -3.96 61.57
C ALA A 366 20.34 -4.34 62.92
N GLU A 367 21.37 -3.60 63.33
CA GLU A 367 21.85 -3.59 64.72
C GLU A 367 20.96 -2.68 65.60
N PRO A 368 20.70 -3.06 66.87
CA PRO A 368 19.96 -2.23 67.81
C PRO A 368 20.88 -1.21 68.50
N GLN A 369 20.45 0.06 68.58
CA GLN A 369 21.08 1.07 69.43
C GLN A 369 20.53 1.03 70.89
N PRO A 370 21.33 1.44 71.88
CA PRO A 370 21.05 1.30 73.32
C PRO A 370 19.99 2.25 73.88
#